data_AF-A0A522IX36-F1
#
_entry.id   AF-A0A522IX36-F1
#
_cell.length_a   1.000
_cell.length_b   1.000
_cell.length_c   1.000
_cell.angle_alpha   90.00
_cell.angle_beta   90.00
_cell.angle_gamma   90.00
#
_symmetry.space_group_name_H-M   'P 1'
#
loop_
_entity.id
_entity.type
_entity.pdbx_description
1 polymer ?
#
loop_
_entity_poly.entity_id
_entity_poly.type
_entity_poly.pdbx_seq_one_letter_code
_entity_poly.pdbx_strand_id
1 'polypeptide(L)'
;MSGTAINVLYFAQVAELVGTRQESWPVTGPLSGSEWLEQLAARYPQLEPVKRLKLAINQYHVGPETLIHPDDEVAVFEPVTGG
;
A
#
# COMPACT_ATOMS: atom_id res chain seq x y z
N MET A 1 -10.97 -11.36 18.04
CA MET A 1 -11.43 -10.17 17.31
C MET A 1 -10.71 -10.22 15.98
N SER A 2 -11.42 -10.47 14.88
CA SER A 2 -10.80 -10.45 13.56
C SER A 2 -10.65 -8.98 13.16
N GLY A 3 -9.44 -8.51 12.91
CA GLY A 3 -9.22 -7.19 12.32
C GLY A 3 -10.03 -7.05 11.04
N THR A 4 -10.52 -5.83 10.77
CA THR A 4 -11.33 -5.51 9.58
C THR A 4 -10.66 -4.46 8.69
N ALA A 5 -9.42 -4.09 8.98
CA ALA A 5 -8.68 -3.06 8.26
C ALA A 5 -7.17 -3.28 8.38
N ILE A 6 -6.42 -2.64 7.50
CA ILE A 6 -4.97 -2.49 7.56
C ILE A 6 -4.62 -1.01 7.78
N ASN A 7 -3.44 -0.75 8.34
CA ASN A 7 -2.90 0.61 8.43
C ASN A 7 -2.02 0.88 7.22
N VAL A 8 -2.47 1.74 6.32
CA VAL A 8 -1.71 2.07 5.11
C VAL A 8 -0.85 3.30 5.36
N LEU A 9 0.43 3.23 4.99
CA LEU A 9 1.36 4.35 5.01
C LEU A 9 1.77 4.74 3.59
N TYR A 10 1.65 6.03 3.29
CA TYR A 10 2.04 6.62 2.01
C TYR A 10 3.32 7.45 2.19
N PHE A 11 4.27 7.29 1.28
CA PHE A 11 5.55 8.02 1.32
C PHE A 11 5.77 8.85 0.05
N ALA A 12 6.60 9.89 0.18
CA ALA A 12 7.10 10.71 -0.92
C ALA A 12 5.99 11.14 -1.90
N GLN A 13 6.18 10.98 -3.21
CA GLN A 13 5.20 11.42 -4.21
C GLN A 13 3.83 10.74 -4.03
N VAL A 14 3.79 9.50 -3.52
CA VAL A 14 2.53 8.79 -3.26
C VAL A 14 1.70 9.53 -2.22
N ALA A 15 2.32 10.01 -1.13
CA ALA A 15 1.62 10.77 -0.09
C ALA A 15 1.12 12.13 -0.61
N GLU A 16 1.89 12.78 -1.49
CA GLU A 16 1.50 14.05 -2.11
C GLU A 16 0.29 13.88 -3.04
N LEU A 17 0.29 12.82 -3.86
CA LEU A 17 -0.79 12.52 -4.80
C LEU A 17 -2.06 12.04 -4.09
N VAL A 18 -1.94 11.24 -3.03
CA VAL A 18 -3.08 10.78 -2.24
C VAL A 18 -3.60 11.89 -1.32
N GLY A 19 -2.76 12.83 -0.89
CA GLY A 19 -3.12 13.93 -0.01
C GLY A 19 -3.17 13.57 1.48
N THR A 20 -2.78 12.33 1.84
CA THR A 20 -2.58 11.89 3.23
C THR A 20 -1.32 11.04 3.33
N ARG A 21 -0.72 10.99 4.53
CA ARG A 21 0.43 10.12 4.84
C ARG A 21 0.01 8.74 5.35
N GLN A 22 -1.21 8.60 5.83
CA GLN A 22 -1.73 7.32 6.29
C GLN A 22 -3.26 7.27 6.22
N GLU A 23 -3.81 6.07 6.10
CA GLU A 23 -5.24 5.83 6.30
C GLU A 23 -5.50 4.41 6.81
N SER A 24 -6.65 4.23 7.46
CA SER A 24 -7.18 2.89 7.77
C SER A 24 -7.92 2.37 6.55
N TRP A 25 -7.46 1.27 5.96
CA TRP A 25 -8.04 0.69 4.77
C TRP A 25 -8.84 -0.57 5.11
N PRO A 26 -10.18 -0.58 4.93
CA PRO A 26 -11.00 -1.74 5.23
C PRO A 26 -10.64 -2.94 4.34
N VAL A 27 -10.51 -4.12 4.94
CA VAL A 27 -10.28 -5.38 4.23
C VAL A 27 -11.27 -6.45 4.73
N THR A 28 -11.73 -7.31 3.84
CA THR A 28 -12.67 -8.40 4.16
C THR A 28 -11.98 -9.70 4.57
N GLY A 29 -10.66 -9.78 4.41
CA GLY A 29 -9.81 -10.91 4.72
C GLY A 29 -8.39 -10.68 4.18
N PRO A 30 -7.51 -11.69 4.27
CA PRO A 30 -6.19 -11.62 3.66
C PRO A 30 -6.29 -11.47 2.14
N LEU A 31 -5.39 -10.67 1.55
CA LEU A 31 -5.27 -10.44 0.12
C LEU A 31 -3.80 -10.30 -0.27
N SER A 32 -3.45 -10.55 -1.53
CA SER A 32 -2.08 -10.33 -1.99
C SER A 32 -1.77 -8.83 -2.11
N GLY A 33 -0.48 -8.49 -2.04
CA GLY A 33 -0.01 -7.15 -2.36
C GLY A 33 -0.38 -6.70 -3.79
N SER A 34 -0.42 -7.61 -4.77
CA SER A 34 -0.86 -7.34 -6.14
C SER A 34 -2.33 -6.96 -6.18
N GLU A 35 -3.21 -7.75 -5.55
CA GLU A 35 -4.64 -7.45 -5.44
C GLU A 35 -4.88 -6.10 -4.74
N TRP A 36 -4.12 -5.82 -3.67
CA TRP A 36 -4.23 -4.55 -2.96
C TRP A 36 -3.75 -3.36 -3.80
N LEU A 37 -2.66 -3.50 -4.55
CA LEU A 37 -2.16 -2.45 -5.46
C LEU A 37 -3.17 -2.13 -6.58
N GLU A 38 -3.88 -3.12 -7.09
CA GLU A 38 -4.96 -2.90 -8.06
C GLU A 38 -6.11 -2.09 -7.44
N GLN A 39 -6.52 -2.42 -6.21
CA GLN A 39 -7.52 -1.64 -5.49
C GLN A 39 -7.05 -0.21 -5.20
N LEU A 40 -5.77 -0.04 -4.86
CA LEU A 40 -5.15 1.27 -4.63
C LEU A 40 -5.19 2.13 -5.90
N ALA A 41 -4.79 1.57 -7.04
CA ALA A 41 -4.81 2.28 -8.33
C ALA A 41 -6.24 2.63 -8.78
N ALA A 42 -7.21 1.75 -8.51
CA ALA A 42 -8.62 2.02 -8.80
C ALA A 42 -9.19 3.15 -7.92
N ARG A 43 -8.79 3.21 -6.64
CA ARG A 43 -9.25 4.24 -5.70
C ARG A 43 -8.56 5.59 -5.91
N TYR A 44 -7.27 5.58 -6.28
CA TYR A 44 -6.48 6.78 -6.52
C TYR A 44 -5.89 6.77 -7.94
N PRO A 45 -6.70 7.08 -8.97
CA PRO A 45 -6.22 7.14 -10.35
C PRO A 45 -5.07 8.13 -10.56
N GLN A 46 -4.90 9.14 -9.70
CA GLN A 46 -3.77 10.05 -9.75
C GLN A 46 -2.40 9.39 -9.48
N LEU A 47 -2.38 8.14 -9.02
CA LEU A 47 -1.14 7.36 -8.85
C LEU A 47 -0.64 6.73 -10.16
N GLU A 48 -1.39 6.81 -11.27
CA GLU A 48 -0.98 6.28 -12.58
C GLU A 48 0.45 6.69 -13.02
N PRO A 49 0.89 7.96 -12.83
CA PRO A 49 2.25 8.38 -13.17
C PRO A 49 3.34 7.68 -12.37
N VAL A 50 3.01 7.17 -11.17
CA VAL A 50 3.96 6.50 -10.26
C VAL A 50 4.11 5.04 -10.67
N LYS A 51 5.03 4.79 -11.61
CA LYS A 51 5.28 3.43 -12.10
C LYS A 51 6.04 2.59 -11.07
N ARG A 52 5.67 1.32 -10.97
CA ARG A 52 6.35 0.29 -10.17
C ARG A 52 6.37 0.58 -8.68
N LEU A 53 5.21 0.90 -8.12
CA LEU A 53 5.03 0.98 -6.66
C LEU A 53 5.62 -0.25 -5.96
N LYS A 54 6.30 0.00 -4.85
CA LYS A 54 6.84 -1.01 -3.95
C LYS A 54 6.06 -1.05 -2.66
N LEU A 55 6.12 -2.21 -2.00
CA LEU A 55 5.43 -2.50 -0.77
C LEU A 55 6.39 -2.86 0.35
N ALA A 56 6.04 -2.47 1.57
CA ALA A 56 6.55 -3.11 2.77
C ALA A 56 5.38 -3.50 3.67
N ILE A 57 5.44 -4.69 4.25
CA ILE A 57 4.47 -5.16 5.25
C ILE A 57 5.21 -5.27 6.58
N ASN A 58 4.69 -4.62 7.62
CA ASN A 58 5.28 -4.60 8.96
C ASN A 58 6.79 -4.23 8.92
N GLN A 59 7.13 -3.21 8.14
CA GLN A 59 8.50 -2.69 7.93
C GLN A 59 9.45 -3.61 7.14
N TYR A 60 8.97 -4.71 6.55
CA TYR A 60 9.75 -5.58 5.67
C TYR A 60 9.37 -5.38 4.21
N HIS A 61 10.35 -5.15 3.33
CA HIS A 61 10.09 -5.15 1.88
C HIS A 61 9.59 -6.51 1.41
N VAL A 62 8.50 -6.49 0.67
CA VAL A 62 7.83 -7.70 0.20
C VAL A 62 7.64 -7.70 -1.31
N GLY A 63 7.50 -8.90 -1.87
CA GLY A 63 7.05 -9.06 -3.25
C GLY A 63 5.52 -8.88 -3.37
N PRO A 64 5.01 -8.63 -4.58
CA PRO A 64 3.58 -8.41 -4.83
C PRO A 64 2.69 -9.59 -4.41
N GLU A 65 3.20 -10.82 -4.41
CA GLU A 65 2.43 -12.01 -4.03
C GLU A 65 2.39 -12.27 -2.52
N THR A 66 3.01 -11.41 -1.71
CA THR A 66 2.97 -11.58 -0.25
C THR A 66 1.59 -11.22 0.27
N LEU A 67 1.05 -12.05 1.17
CA LEU A 67 -0.25 -11.81 1.78
C LEU A 67 -0.17 -10.67 2.79
N ILE A 68 -1.12 -9.76 2.67
CA ILE A 68 -1.47 -8.74 3.65
C ILE A 68 -2.60 -9.30 4.50
N HIS A 69 -2.44 -9.26 5.81
CA HIS A 69 -3.47 -9.65 6.78
C HIS A 69 -4.13 -8.42 7.40
N PRO A 70 -5.37 -8.55 7.90
CA PRO A 70 -5.93 -7.51 8.75
C PRO A 70 -5.00 -7.18 9.92
N ASP A 71 -5.00 -5.92 10.34
CA ASP A 71 -4.14 -5.32 11.35
C ASP A 71 -2.66 -5.13 10.94
N ASP A 72 -2.27 -5.54 9.72
CA ASP A 72 -0.93 -5.24 9.20
C ASP A 72 -0.73 -3.74 8.93
N GLU A 73 0.51 -3.30 9.11
CA GLU A 73 1.00 -2.05 8.55
C GLU A 73 1.50 -2.29 7.12
N VAL A 74 0.93 -1.56 6.16
CA VAL A 74 1.27 -1.67 4.74
C VAL A 74 1.78 -0.33 4.24
N ALA A 75 3.07 -0.25 3.98
CA ALA A 75 3.69 0.92 3.35
C ALA A 75 3.72 0.77 1.84
N VAL A 76 3.37 1.85 1.13
CA VAL A 76 3.49 1.94 -0.33
C VAL A 76 4.28 3.18 -0.72
N PHE A 77 5.21 3.00 -1.64
CA PHE A 77 6.16 4.03 -2.04
C PHE A 77 6.66 3.77 -3.45
N GLU A 78 7.11 4.84 -4.10
CA GLU A 78 7.80 4.77 -5.37
C GLU A 78 9.20 4.16 -5.22
N PRO A 79 9.78 3.55 -6.26
CA PRO A 79 11.17 3.13 -6.24
C PRO A 79 12.08 4.31 -5.93
N VAL A 80 12.80 4.24 -4.82
CA VAL A 80 13.85 5.22 -4.53
C VAL A 80 14.95 5.11 -5.60
N THR A 81 15.11 6.16 -6.41
CA THR A 81 16.33 6.37 -7.18
C THR A 81 17.39 6.87 -6.22
N GLY A 82 18.08 5.96 -5.54
CA GLY A 82 19.24 6.34 -4.73
C GLY A 82 20.31 6.96 -5.63
N GLY A 83 20.84 8.11 -5.21
CA GLY A 83 22.14 8.61 -5.66
C GLY A 83 23.29 7.94 -4.92
#